data_AF-A0A7Y0GW75-F1
#
_entry.id   AF-A0A7Y0GW75-F1
#
_cell.length_a   1.000
_cell.length_b   1.000
_cell.length_c   1.000
_cell.angle_alpha   90.00
_cell.angle_beta   90.00
_cell.angle_gamma   90.00
#
_symmetry.space_group_name_H-M   'P 1'
#
loop_
_entity.id
_entity.type
_entity.pdbx_description
1 polymer ?
#
loop_
_entity_poly.entity_id
_entity_poly.type
_entity_poly.pdbx_seq_one_letter_code
_entity_poly.pdbx_strand_id
1 'polypeptide(L)'
;MRMTRSNRVQSTSAAIALAIVVLTAGSALADGSSGHSLLRANLMGSNPAPASPAIAGVNPGVAAWVNGPSHVRVREDGRITVEIRGLIIPALGNNPIASVVATLVCDNMVTDFTEPFALSAAGDGSTSDVISVPRYCNDPVVLIQPASRSVYIASAFGEAEDD
;
A
#
# COMPACT_ATOMS: atom_id res chain seq x y z
N MET A 1 33.87 54.98 39.91
CA MET A 1 33.15 54.75 41.18
C MET A 1 31.69 55.14 40.99
N ARG A 2 30.77 54.22 41.33
CA ARG A 2 29.32 54.31 41.61
C ARG A 2 28.59 55.64 41.30
N MET A 3 27.65 55.64 40.36
CA MET A 3 26.19 55.43 40.56
C MET A 3 25.47 56.54 41.35
N THR A 4 24.59 57.30 40.68
CA THR A 4 23.26 57.78 41.15
C THR A 4 22.54 58.44 39.94
N ARG A 5 21.49 57.87 39.32
CA ARG A 5 20.06 57.69 39.68
C ARG A 5 19.14 58.90 39.36
N SER A 6 17.97 58.56 38.79
CA SER A 6 16.65 59.25 38.85
C SER A 6 16.40 60.41 37.87
N ASN A 7 15.44 60.34 36.91
CA ASN A 7 13.94 60.33 36.98
C ASN A 7 13.46 61.67 36.36
N ARG A 8 12.38 61.88 35.59
CA ARG A 8 11.06 61.26 35.32
C ARG A 8 10.59 61.75 33.90
N VAL A 9 9.94 60.93 33.06
CA VAL A 9 8.47 60.87 32.74
C VAL A 9 7.84 62.25 32.45
N GLN A 10 7.05 62.56 31.40
CA GLN A 10 6.02 61.85 30.62
C GLN A 10 5.84 62.52 29.24
N SER A 11 5.43 61.78 28.23
CA SER A 11 4.44 62.28 27.26
C SER A 11 3.66 61.09 26.71
N THR A 12 2.43 61.00 27.19
CA THR A 12 1.38 60.08 26.78
C THR A 12 1.00 60.31 25.32
N SER A 13 0.91 59.25 24.52
CA SER A 13 -0.02 59.21 23.40
C SER A 13 -0.56 57.80 23.24
N ALA A 14 -1.87 57.71 23.38
CA ALA A 14 -2.66 56.51 23.35
C ALA A 14 -2.82 55.98 21.92
N ALA A 15 -2.79 54.66 21.76
CA ALA A 15 -3.55 53.98 20.73
C ALA A 15 -3.87 52.56 21.22
N ILE A 16 -5.08 52.43 21.75
CA ILE A 16 -5.73 51.16 22.04
C ILE A 16 -6.29 50.66 20.71
N ALA A 17 -5.81 49.51 20.24
CA ALA A 17 -6.53 48.68 19.28
C ALA A 17 -6.20 47.21 19.56
N LEU A 18 -6.90 46.65 20.54
CA LEU A 18 -6.87 45.23 20.86
C LEU A 18 -7.75 44.51 19.82
N ALA A 19 -7.19 44.14 18.67
CA ALA A 19 -7.86 43.26 17.72
C ALA A 19 -7.56 41.80 18.11
N ILE A 20 -8.37 41.25 19.02
CA ILE A 20 -8.40 39.81 19.28
C ILE A 20 -9.10 39.18 18.08
N VAL A 21 -8.34 38.76 17.08
CA VAL A 21 -8.85 37.88 16.02
C VAL A 21 -8.94 36.49 16.62
N VAL A 22 -10.14 36.11 17.06
CA VAL A 22 -10.45 34.73 17.40
C VAL A 22 -10.53 33.95 16.09
N LEU A 23 -9.39 33.42 15.64
CA LEU A 23 -9.39 32.36 14.64
C LEU A 23 -9.89 31.09 15.34
N THR A 24 -11.19 30.81 15.26
CA THR A 24 -11.67 29.44 15.46
C THR A 24 -11.24 28.64 14.24
N ALA A 25 -9.96 28.26 14.20
CA ALA A 25 -9.51 27.15 13.39
C ALA A 25 -10.13 25.90 14.02
N GLY A 26 -11.37 25.60 13.65
CA GLY A 26 -11.93 24.29 13.83
C GLY A 26 -11.10 23.35 12.98
N SER A 27 -10.07 22.76 13.56
CA SER A 27 -9.42 21.58 13.00
C SER A 27 -10.52 20.52 12.92
N ALA A 28 -11.13 20.38 11.75
CA ALA A 28 -11.87 19.19 11.42
C ALA A 28 -10.82 18.07 11.46
N LEU A 29 -10.72 17.39 12.61
CA LEU A 29 -10.15 16.06 12.66
C LEU A 29 -11.09 15.23 11.80
N ALA A 30 -10.78 15.12 10.51
CA ALA A 30 -11.19 13.96 9.75
C ALA A 30 -10.47 12.79 10.43
N ASP A 31 -11.09 12.28 11.49
CA ASP A 31 -10.82 10.97 12.04
C ASP A 31 -11.40 9.98 11.02
N GLY A 32 -10.80 9.99 9.84
CA GLY A 32 -11.11 9.06 8.78
C GLY A 32 -10.59 7.75 9.31
N SER A 33 -11.51 6.96 9.89
CA SER A 33 -11.28 5.59 10.33
C SER A 33 -10.31 4.96 9.35
N SER A 34 -9.06 4.86 9.77
CA SER A 34 -7.99 4.25 9.01
C SER A 34 -8.22 2.75 9.14
N GLY A 35 -9.33 2.28 8.54
CA GLY A 35 -9.77 0.89 8.56
C GLY A 35 -8.58 -0.04 8.41
N HIS A 36 -8.52 -0.98 9.33
CA HIS A 36 -7.36 -1.81 9.59
C HIS A 36 -6.92 -2.54 8.31
N SER A 37 -5.62 -2.78 8.23
CA SER A 37 -5.04 -3.50 7.09
C SER A 37 -5.23 -4.98 7.35
N LEU A 38 -5.85 -5.68 6.40
CA LEU A 38 -5.83 -7.13 6.40
C LEU A 38 -4.45 -7.64 5.97
N LEU A 39 -3.87 -6.99 4.95
CA LEU A 39 -2.54 -7.29 4.46
C LEU A 39 -1.85 -5.98 4.07
N ARG A 40 -0.60 -5.82 4.47
CA ARG A 40 0.32 -4.82 3.92
C ARG A 40 1.67 -5.52 3.79
N ALA A 41 2.12 -5.75 2.56
CA ALA A 41 3.31 -6.54 2.33
C ALA A 41 4.03 -6.12 1.04
N ASN A 42 5.30 -6.51 0.97
CA ASN A 42 6.08 -6.42 -0.26
C ASN A 42 5.70 -7.56 -1.20
N LEU A 43 5.55 -7.25 -2.47
CA LEU A 43 5.35 -8.24 -3.51
C LEU A 43 6.70 -8.84 -3.92
N MET A 44 6.74 -10.16 -4.12
CA MET A 44 7.92 -10.90 -4.53
C MET A 44 7.62 -11.77 -5.76
N GLY A 45 8.46 -11.68 -6.78
CA GLY A 45 8.40 -12.50 -7.98
C GLY A 45 8.53 -13.99 -7.65
N SER A 46 7.78 -14.83 -8.37
CA SER A 46 7.78 -16.27 -8.16
C SER A 46 8.95 -16.96 -8.87
N ASN A 47 9.38 -18.10 -8.34
CA ASN A 47 10.25 -19.03 -9.03
C ASN A 47 9.47 -20.28 -9.47
N PRO A 48 9.93 -21.03 -10.48
CA PRO A 48 9.31 -22.29 -10.84
C PRO A 48 9.29 -23.27 -9.66
N ALA A 49 8.30 -24.16 -9.64
CA ALA A 49 8.25 -25.22 -8.64
C ALA A 49 9.53 -26.09 -8.69
N PRO A 50 10.04 -26.58 -7.54
CA PRO A 50 9.46 -26.46 -6.20
C PRO A 50 9.94 -25.22 -5.41
N ALA A 51 10.72 -24.32 -6.02
CA ALA A 51 11.29 -23.18 -5.30
C ALA A 51 10.22 -22.21 -4.79
N SER A 52 9.12 -22.03 -5.53
CA SER A 52 7.89 -21.46 -5.00
C SER A 52 6.80 -22.55 -4.92
N PRO A 53 6.01 -22.62 -3.83
CA PRO A 53 4.99 -23.66 -3.63
C PRO A 53 3.69 -23.33 -4.38
N ALA A 54 2.78 -24.30 -4.51
CA ALA A 54 1.40 -23.99 -4.88
C ALA A 54 0.71 -23.27 -3.71
N ILE A 55 -0.08 -22.22 -4.00
CA ILE A 55 -0.82 -21.44 -3.01
C ILE A 55 -2.30 -21.55 -3.36
N ALA A 56 -3.13 -22.06 -2.44
CA ALA A 56 -4.54 -22.34 -2.70
C ALA A 56 -4.79 -23.16 -3.99
N GLY A 57 -3.88 -24.11 -4.29
CA GLY A 57 -3.93 -24.93 -5.50
C GLY A 57 -3.48 -24.22 -6.79
N VAL A 58 -3.11 -22.94 -6.73
CA VAL A 58 -2.54 -22.19 -7.85
C VAL A 58 -1.03 -22.41 -7.89
N ASN A 59 -0.54 -22.97 -8.99
CA ASN A 59 0.89 -23.20 -9.20
C ASN A 59 1.63 -21.91 -9.58
N PRO A 60 2.93 -21.79 -9.24
CA PRO A 60 3.76 -20.73 -9.81
C PRO A 60 3.92 -20.91 -11.33
N GLY A 61 4.27 -19.81 -12.00
CA GLY A 61 4.68 -19.85 -13.40
C GLY A 61 5.95 -20.69 -13.63
N VAL A 62 6.19 -21.04 -14.88
CA VAL A 62 7.35 -21.88 -15.29
C VAL A 62 8.64 -21.09 -15.50
N ALA A 63 8.62 -19.77 -15.30
CA ALA A 63 9.78 -18.89 -15.40
C ALA A 63 10.04 -18.22 -14.05
N ALA A 64 11.31 -17.90 -13.78
CA ALA A 64 11.67 -17.07 -12.64
C ALA A 64 11.31 -15.61 -12.93
N TRP A 65 10.58 -15.00 -12.00
CA TRP A 65 10.18 -13.61 -12.03
C TRP A 65 10.90 -12.85 -10.92
N VAL A 66 11.26 -11.61 -11.21
CA VAL A 66 11.79 -10.67 -10.23
C VAL A 66 11.03 -9.36 -10.35
N ASN A 67 11.04 -8.57 -9.29
CA ASN A 67 10.49 -7.23 -9.27
C ASN A 67 11.38 -6.30 -8.46
N GLY A 68 11.29 -5.01 -8.75
CA GLY A 68 11.76 -3.95 -7.87
C GLY A 68 10.81 -3.74 -6.69
N PRO A 69 11.03 -2.69 -5.86
CA PRO A 69 10.19 -2.38 -4.72
C PRO A 69 8.71 -2.26 -5.14
N SER A 70 7.91 -3.23 -4.70
CA SER A 70 6.51 -3.40 -5.09
C SER A 70 5.71 -3.72 -3.85
N HIS A 71 4.50 -3.17 -3.75
CA HIS A 71 3.72 -3.20 -2.53
C HIS A 71 2.28 -3.58 -2.81
N VAL A 72 1.70 -4.34 -1.89
CA VAL A 72 0.28 -4.67 -1.88
C VAL A 72 -0.30 -4.27 -0.53
N ARG A 73 -1.47 -3.66 -0.57
CA ARG A 73 -2.29 -3.39 0.62
C ARG A 73 -3.72 -3.87 0.37
N VAL A 74 -4.22 -4.72 1.25
CA VAL A 74 -5.62 -5.08 1.34
C VAL A 74 -6.16 -4.58 2.67
N ARG A 75 -7.30 -3.91 2.66
CA ARG A 75 -7.99 -3.43 3.86
C ARG A 75 -9.12 -4.37 4.21
N GLU A 76 -9.52 -4.39 5.47
CA GLU A 76 -10.64 -5.23 5.94
C GLU A 76 -11.96 -4.96 5.20
N ASP A 77 -12.13 -3.74 4.67
CA ASP A 77 -13.30 -3.35 3.90
C ASP A 77 -13.16 -3.58 2.38
N GLY A 78 -12.22 -4.42 1.97
CA GLY A 78 -12.10 -4.88 0.59
C GLY A 78 -11.33 -3.96 -0.34
N ARG A 79 -11.00 -2.73 0.08
CA ARG A 79 -10.12 -1.88 -0.74
C ARG A 79 -8.74 -2.52 -0.88
N ILE A 80 -8.36 -2.80 -2.12
CA ILE A 80 -7.05 -3.34 -2.50
C ILE A 80 -6.30 -2.30 -3.33
N THR A 81 -5.04 -2.11 -2.99
CA THR A 81 -4.11 -1.27 -3.77
C THR A 81 -2.86 -2.09 -4.05
N VAL A 82 -2.47 -2.11 -5.32
CA VAL A 82 -1.29 -2.83 -5.80
C VAL A 82 -0.43 -1.86 -6.59
N GLU A 83 0.86 -1.81 -6.27
CA GLU A 83 1.87 -1.11 -7.04
C GLU A 83 2.99 -2.09 -7.38
N ILE A 84 3.16 -2.35 -8.67
CA ILE A 84 4.17 -3.26 -9.22
C ILE A 84 5.21 -2.42 -9.94
N ARG A 85 6.48 -2.67 -9.60
CA ARG A 85 7.63 -2.04 -10.22
C ARG A 85 8.56 -3.11 -10.76
N GLY A 86 8.89 -3.03 -12.05
CA GLY A 86 9.93 -3.86 -12.64
C GLY A 86 9.66 -5.37 -12.62
N LEU A 87 8.40 -5.82 -12.65
CA LEU A 87 8.07 -7.26 -12.66
C LEU A 87 8.39 -7.87 -14.03
N ILE A 88 9.54 -8.54 -14.13
CA ILE A 88 10.08 -9.07 -15.39
C ILE A 88 10.59 -10.50 -15.24
N ILE A 89 10.81 -11.15 -16.38
CA ILE A 89 11.62 -12.37 -16.45
C ILE A 89 13.07 -11.94 -16.73
N PRO A 90 14.03 -12.15 -15.82
CA PRO A 90 15.41 -11.69 -16.00
C PRO A 90 16.06 -12.17 -17.29
N ALA A 91 15.77 -13.42 -17.70
CA ALA A 91 16.31 -14.01 -18.92
C ALA A 91 15.81 -13.33 -20.21
N LEU A 92 14.65 -12.68 -20.17
CA LEU A 92 14.09 -11.91 -21.29
C LEU A 92 14.43 -10.42 -21.20
N GLY A 93 14.72 -9.92 -20.00
CA GLY A 93 14.94 -8.50 -19.74
C GLY A 93 13.68 -7.64 -19.84
N ASN A 94 12.50 -8.25 -19.94
CA ASN A 94 11.21 -7.56 -20.06
C ASN A 94 10.06 -8.37 -19.45
N ASN A 95 8.89 -7.74 -19.42
CA ASN A 95 7.62 -8.35 -19.08
C ASN A 95 6.84 -8.76 -20.34
N PRO A 96 6.60 -10.06 -20.59
CA PRO A 96 5.76 -10.52 -21.69
C PRO A 96 4.25 -10.50 -21.41
N ILE A 97 3.83 -10.20 -20.17
CA ILE A 97 2.42 -10.28 -19.75
C ILE A 97 1.78 -8.88 -19.77
N ALA A 98 0.89 -8.63 -20.72
CA ALA A 98 0.28 -7.30 -20.88
C ALA A 98 -0.75 -6.94 -19.80
N SER A 99 -1.41 -7.94 -19.19
CA SER A 99 -2.45 -7.71 -18.19
C SER A 99 -2.48 -8.80 -17.12
N VAL A 100 -2.72 -8.36 -15.89
CA VAL A 100 -2.74 -9.18 -14.68
C VAL A 100 -3.96 -8.85 -13.83
N VAL A 101 -4.26 -9.75 -12.88
CA VAL A 101 -5.18 -9.51 -11.77
C VAL A 101 -4.44 -9.72 -10.45
N ALA A 102 -4.94 -9.09 -9.38
CA ALA A 102 -4.52 -9.39 -8.03
C ALA A 102 -5.61 -10.22 -7.34
N THR A 103 -5.27 -11.45 -6.97
CA THR A 103 -6.19 -12.42 -6.33
C THR A 103 -5.90 -12.49 -4.85
N LEU A 104 -6.91 -12.24 -4.01
CA LEU A 104 -6.83 -12.48 -2.57
C LEU A 104 -7.10 -13.95 -2.27
N VAL A 105 -6.22 -14.53 -1.47
CA VAL A 105 -6.35 -15.85 -0.85
C VAL A 105 -6.47 -15.66 0.65
N CYS A 106 -7.44 -16.36 1.25
CA CYS A 106 -7.67 -16.45 2.68
C CYS A 106 -7.82 -17.92 3.06
N ASP A 107 -7.22 -18.36 4.16
CA ASP A 107 -7.37 -19.75 4.65
C ASP A 107 -7.06 -20.81 3.55
N ASN A 108 -6.05 -20.52 2.72
CA ASN A 108 -5.65 -21.33 1.55
C ASN A 108 -6.78 -21.57 0.52
N MET A 109 -7.73 -20.64 0.42
CA MET A 109 -8.79 -20.61 -0.59
C MET A 109 -8.78 -19.28 -1.34
N VAL A 110 -9.01 -19.32 -2.66
CA VAL A 110 -9.21 -18.11 -3.46
C VAL A 110 -10.53 -17.47 -3.05
N THR A 111 -10.46 -16.21 -2.64
CA THR A 111 -11.61 -15.43 -2.19
C THR A 111 -12.22 -14.62 -3.33
N ASP A 112 -11.44 -13.68 -3.86
CA ASP A 112 -11.87 -12.74 -4.90
C ASP A 112 -10.64 -12.12 -5.59
N PHE A 113 -10.85 -11.37 -6.66
CA PHE A 113 -9.77 -10.77 -7.45
C PHE A 113 -10.19 -9.45 -8.09
N THR A 114 -9.21 -8.60 -8.37
CA THR A 114 -9.45 -7.29 -9.02
C THR A 114 -9.92 -7.44 -10.46
N GLU A 115 -10.45 -6.37 -11.03
CA GLU A 115 -10.49 -6.22 -12.48
C GLU A 115 -9.06 -6.33 -13.08
N PRO A 116 -8.92 -6.82 -14.33
CA PRO A 116 -7.62 -6.86 -14.99
C PRO A 116 -7.04 -5.46 -15.18
N PHE A 117 -5.78 -5.28 -14.81
CA PHE A 117 -5.03 -4.05 -15.04
C PHE A 117 -3.79 -4.32 -15.89
N ALA A 118 -3.28 -3.28 -16.54
CA ALA A 118 -2.18 -3.38 -17.48
C ALA A 118 -0.81 -3.36 -16.78
N LEU A 119 0.15 -4.10 -17.36
CA LEU A 119 1.56 -3.93 -17.07
C LEU A 119 2.28 -3.37 -18.30
N SER A 120 3.25 -2.50 -18.07
CA SER A 120 4.19 -2.06 -19.10
C SER A 120 5.14 -3.20 -19.50
N ALA A 121 5.86 -3.03 -20.61
CA ALA A 121 6.94 -3.95 -21.00
C ALA A 121 8.11 -3.95 -19.99
N ALA A 122 8.25 -2.89 -19.19
CA ALA A 122 9.21 -2.83 -18.08
C ALA A 122 8.68 -3.56 -16.81
N GLY A 123 7.44 -4.04 -16.81
CA GLY A 123 6.84 -4.72 -15.66
C GLY A 123 6.24 -3.78 -14.62
N ASP A 124 5.94 -2.53 -14.99
CA ASP A 124 5.31 -1.57 -14.10
C ASP A 124 3.79 -1.56 -14.28
N GLY A 125 3.06 -1.43 -13.18
CA GLY A 125 1.62 -1.22 -13.22
C GLY A 125 1.04 -1.00 -11.84
N SER A 126 -0.18 -0.50 -11.79
CA SER A 126 -0.88 -0.28 -10.53
C SER A 126 -2.38 -0.43 -10.70
N THR A 127 -3.05 -0.74 -9.58
CA THR A 127 -4.50 -0.71 -9.49
C THR A 127 -4.94 -0.29 -8.09
N SER A 128 -6.13 0.31 -8.01
CA SER A 128 -6.87 0.54 -6.79
C SER A 128 -8.30 0.07 -7.04
N ASP A 129 -8.74 -0.95 -6.33
CA ASP A 129 -10.00 -1.65 -6.59
C ASP A 129 -10.69 -2.04 -5.27
N VAL A 130 -11.88 -2.59 -5.36
CA VAL A 130 -12.65 -3.13 -4.24
C VAL A 130 -12.98 -4.59 -4.54
N ILE A 131 -12.51 -5.48 -3.67
CA ILE A 131 -12.77 -6.92 -3.73
C ILE A 131 -13.56 -7.37 -2.51
N SER A 132 -14.24 -8.51 -2.62
CA SER A 132 -14.91 -9.16 -1.51
C SER A 132 -13.88 -9.72 -0.53
N VAL A 133 -14.03 -9.39 0.75
CA VAL A 133 -13.21 -9.93 1.85
C VAL A 133 -14.14 -10.64 2.82
N PRO A 134 -13.89 -11.92 3.17
CA PRO A 134 -14.70 -12.64 4.14
C PRO A 134 -14.50 -12.03 5.51
N ARG A 135 -15.50 -12.20 6.39
CA ARG A 135 -15.45 -11.69 7.76
C ARG A 135 -14.19 -12.15 8.53
N TYR A 136 -13.71 -13.35 8.24
CA TYR A 136 -12.47 -13.90 8.75
C TYR A 136 -11.60 -14.28 7.56
N CYS A 137 -10.40 -13.71 7.49
CA CYS A 137 -9.40 -14.03 6.48
C CYS A 137 -8.08 -14.25 7.21
N ASN A 138 -7.78 -15.51 7.53
CA ASN A 138 -6.50 -15.84 8.15
C ASN A 138 -5.46 -16.10 7.06
N ASP A 139 -4.19 -15.86 7.40
CA ASP A 139 -3.04 -16.01 6.51
C ASP A 139 -3.26 -15.40 5.12
N PRO A 140 -3.60 -14.08 5.04
CA PRO A 140 -3.90 -13.46 3.78
C PRO A 140 -2.68 -13.50 2.86
N VAL A 141 -2.93 -13.86 1.60
CA VAL A 141 -1.93 -13.82 0.52
C VAL A 141 -2.55 -13.14 -0.68
N VAL A 142 -1.79 -12.27 -1.35
CA VAL A 142 -2.17 -11.76 -2.67
C VAL A 142 -1.30 -12.40 -3.73
N LEU A 143 -1.93 -12.97 -4.75
CA LEU A 143 -1.28 -13.53 -5.93
C LEU A 143 -1.43 -12.55 -7.09
N ILE A 144 -0.33 -12.25 -7.78
CA ILE A 144 -0.38 -11.59 -9.08
C ILE A 144 -0.38 -12.68 -10.15
N GLN A 145 -1.40 -12.67 -10.99
CA GLN A 145 -1.61 -13.68 -12.01
C GLN A 145 -1.82 -13.00 -13.36
N PRO A 146 -1.35 -13.58 -14.49
CA PRO A 146 -1.85 -13.18 -15.80
C PRO A 146 -3.38 -13.19 -15.80
N ALA A 147 -4.03 -12.36 -16.61
CA ALA A 147 -5.50 -12.26 -16.63
C ALA A 147 -6.23 -13.61 -16.88
N SER A 148 -5.56 -14.62 -17.45
CA SER A 148 -6.06 -16.00 -17.59
C SER A 148 -6.15 -16.78 -16.27
N ARG A 149 -5.45 -16.33 -15.21
CA ARG A 149 -5.43 -16.89 -13.84
C ARG A 149 -4.95 -18.34 -13.71
N SER A 150 -4.20 -18.85 -14.69
CA SER A 150 -3.73 -20.24 -14.70
C SER A 150 -2.55 -20.51 -13.76
N VAL A 151 -1.75 -19.48 -13.45
CA VAL A 151 -0.57 -19.53 -12.58
C VAL A 151 -0.44 -18.21 -11.82
N TYR A 152 0.40 -18.16 -10.80
CA TYR A 152 0.88 -16.89 -10.23
C TYR A 152 2.32 -16.59 -10.65
N ILE A 153 2.64 -15.31 -10.81
CA ILE A 153 3.97 -14.83 -11.24
C ILE A 153 4.65 -13.96 -10.16
N ALA A 154 3.89 -13.53 -9.15
CA ALA A 154 4.38 -12.92 -7.94
C ALA A 154 3.38 -13.14 -6.81
N SER A 155 3.82 -13.04 -5.56
CA SER A 155 2.96 -13.13 -4.39
C SER A 155 3.41 -12.19 -3.27
N ALA A 156 2.47 -11.80 -2.41
CA ALA A 156 2.70 -11.03 -1.20
C ALA A 156 2.03 -11.75 -0.03
N PHE A 157 2.80 -12.04 1.03
CA PHE A 157 2.32 -12.70 2.25
C PHE A 157 2.18 -11.65 3.34
N GLY A 158 1.11 -11.71 4.14
CA GLY A 158 1.05 -10.92 5.37
C GLY A 158 2.25 -11.26 6.25
N GLU A 159 3.02 -10.26 6.65
CA GLU A 159 4.05 -10.45 7.68
C GLU A 159 3.31 -10.71 8.99
N ALA A 160 3.62 -11.84 9.66
CA ALA A 160 3.18 -12.02 11.03
C ALA A 160 3.85 -10.91 11.85
N GLU A 161 3.05 -10.14 12.59
CA GLU A 161 3.57 -9.23 13.60
C GLU A 161 4.26 -10.10 14.67
N ASP A 162 5.59 -10.22 14.58
CA ASP A 162 6.42 -10.73 15.67
C ASP A 162 6.40 -9.65 16.77
N ASP A 163 5.46 -9.78 17.70
CA ASP A 163 5.39 -9.03 18.98
C ASP A 163 6.49 -9.46 19.96
#